data_AF-A0A1B8C8A5-F1
#
_entry.id   AF-A0A1B8C8A5-F1
#
_cell.length_a   1.000
_cell.length_b   1.000
_cell.length_c   1.000
_cell.angle_alpha   90.00
_cell.angle_beta   90.00
_cell.angle_gamma   90.00
#
_symmetry.space_group_name_H-M   'P 1'
#
loop_
_entity.id
_entity.type
_entity.pdbx_description
1 polymer ?
#
loop_
_entity_poly.entity_id
_entity_poly.type
_entity_poly.pdbx_seq_one_letter_code
_entity_poly.pdbx_strand_id
1 'polypeptide(L)'
;MRQSLLSAALLAAVAVNSTATPDQQAINNTPLPGRGSQRPNVVFILTDDQDVHLDSLEYMPLLRKHLIEKGTQFTKHYCTTAICCPSRVTLWTGKAAHNTNVTDVSPPYGGYPKFVSQGLNKNYLPVWLQQAGYNTYYTGKLFNAHTIFNYFAPFPAGFTGTEFLLDPHTYDYMNSVFQQNKLPPVSHKGEYSTDVLTKKAYGLLKEAVKADKPFFLTLAPIGPHSNINVQELLTPPFGGIVFDAPIPAKRHENLFPDVKVPRTANFNPDSPSGANWIRELKQLNETNLEYNDHFYRSRLRALQAVDELVEGVIAKLEDYGILDNTYIVYSSDNGFHIGQHRLQPGKTCGYEEDINVPLIIRGPGISANLTTDVVSTHTDLAPTFFELLGIPLRDDFDGTPIPLTEEAITQAKNSGTRREHVGVEYWGIAGSEGIYDSGLVGPRNNTYKSIRLYGEGYNLYYSTWCSNEHELYNLDDDPGQMNNLLFEEDGPKPSTKPLTLLGYPVSKIAARLDTLLFLVKSCKGEVCVKPWETLHPKGDVHTLKDALSSTFDNFYEVEQTRVSFTKCEPGYIISAEGPQFDQDGLIFRDGLSWDKWT
;
A
#
# COMPACT_ATOMS: atom_id res chain seq x y z
N MET A 1 0.39 65.91 18.22
CA MET A 1 0.59 66.17 19.65
C MET A 1 1.73 65.26 20.13
N ARG A 2 2.88 65.84 20.51
CA ARG A 2 4.02 65.32 21.34
C ARG A 2 4.58 63.91 21.03
N GLN A 3 5.78 63.79 20.45
CA GLN A 3 7.11 63.67 21.11
C GLN A 3 7.21 62.59 22.20
N SER A 4 8.16 61.66 22.04
CA SER A 4 9.10 61.08 23.04
C SER A 4 9.67 59.74 22.50
N LEU A 5 10.91 59.28 22.69
CA LEU A 5 12.18 59.78 23.21
C LEU A 5 13.20 58.66 22.90
N LEU A 6 14.40 59.01 22.43
CA LEU A 6 15.57 58.13 22.44
C LEU A 6 16.09 57.99 23.88
N SER A 7 16.54 56.79 24.25
CA SER A 7 17.59 56.57 25.25
C SER A 7 18.38 55.32 24.90
N ALA A 8 19.69 55.50 24.76
CA ALA A 8 20.70 54.46 24.61
C ALA A 8 21.42 54.24 25.96
N ALA A 9 21.80 52.99 26.29
CA ALA A 9 23.02 52.69 27.03
C ALA A 9 23.33 51.16 27.11
N LEU A 10 24.46 50.81 26.52
CA LEU A 10 25.53 49.87 26.92
C LEU A 10 25.26 48.41 27.38
N LEU A 11 25.74 47.50 26.50
CA LEU A 11 26.66 46.36 26.71
C LEU A 11 26.88 45.76 28.11
N ALA A 12 26.60 44.45 28.21
CA ALA A 12 27.52 43.47 28.79
C ALA A 12 27.35 42.13 28.05
N ALA A 13 28.33 41.77 27.21
CA ALA A 13 28.41 40.45 26.59
C ALA A 13 29.07 39.48 27.59
N VAL A 14 28.32 38.47 28.03
CA VAL A 14 28.89 37.31 28.73
C VAL A 14 29.11 36.23 27.68
N ALA A 15 30.38 36.00 27.36
CA ALA A 15 30.80 34.85 26.57
C ALA A 15 30.65 33.59 27.42
N VAL A 16 29.75 32.69 27.01
CA VAL A 16 29.74 31.31 27.49
C VAL A 16 30.37 30.45 26.39
N ASN A 17 31.58 29.99 26.66
CA ASN A 17 32.24 28.95 25.87
C ASN A 17 31.42 27.66 25.99
N SER A 18 30.74 27.24 24.93
CA SER A 18 30.39 25.83 24.73
C SER A 18 31.38 25.24 23.73
N THR A 19 32.33 24.48 24.27
CA THR A 19 33.19 23.58 23.51
C THR A 19 32.33 22.48 22.90
N ALA A 20 32.01 22.59 21.62
CA ALA A 20 31.44 21.49 20.86
C ALA A 20 32.52 20.39 20.72
N THR A 21 32.23 19.22 21.27
CA THR A 21 33.03 18.00 21.13
C THR A 21 33.00 17.51 19.68
N PRO A 22 34.15 17.13 19.09
CA PRO A 22 34.20 16.51 17.77
C PRO A 22 33.92 15.01 17.90
N ASP A 23 32.65 14.64 18.05
CA ASP A 23 32.19 13.24 17.92
C ASP A 23 30.80 13.23 17.28
N GLN A 24 30.74 13.69 16.03
CA GLN A 24 29.78 13.20 15.05
C GLN A 24 30.58 12.43 14.02
N GLN A 25 30.97 11.20 14.38
CA GLN A 25 31.45 10.25 13.39
C GLN A 25 30.30 9.99 12.41
N ALA A 26 30.55 10.40 11.18
CA ALA A 26 29.80 10.01 10.00
C ALA A 26 29.49 8.51 10.05
N ILE A 27 28.20 8.18 10.07
CA ILE A 27 27.76 6.85 9.67
C ILE A 27 28.12 6.75 8.19
N ASN A 28 29.11 5.90 7.91
CA ASN A 28 29.58 5.59 6.58
C ASN A 28 28.42 5.03 5.75
N ASN A 29 27.81 5.88 4.93
CA ASN A 29 27.13 5.45 3.72
C ASN A 29 28.20 4.87 2.78
N THR A 30 28.54 3.61 2.96
CA THR A 30 29.34 2.89 1.97
C THR A 30 28.51 2.86 0.69
N PRO A 31 28.90 3.58 -0.38
CA PRO A 31 28.18 3.51 -1.64
C PRO A 31 28.25 2.07 -2.14
N LEU A 32 27.15 1.53 -2.63
CA LEU A 32 27.11 0.21 -3.28
C LEU A 32 28.31 0.09 -4.25
N PRO A 33 29.19 -0.92 -4.09
CA PRO A 33 30.37 -1.05 -4.93
C PRO A 33 29.97 -1.27 -6.38
N GLY A 34 30.41 -0.39 -7.29
CA GLY A 34 30.18 -0.54 -8.74
C GLY A 34 29.45 0.62 -9.43
N ARG A 35 29.07 1.70 -8.73
CA ARG A 35 28.51 2.90 -9.39
C ARG A 35 29.55 3.52 -10.34
N GLY A 36 29.41 3.25 -11.63
CA GLY A 36 29.93 4.14 -12.67
C GLY A 36 29.44 5.57 -12.41
N SER A 37 30.16 6.58 -12.90
CA SER A 37 29.96 8.00 -12.58
C SER A 37 28.56 8.61 -12.88
N GLN A 38 27.60 7.83 -13.38
CA GLN A 38 26.26 8.28 -13.75
C GLN A 38 25.21 7.86 -12.72
N ARG A 39 24.31 8.78 -12.37
CA ARG A 39 23.15 8.49 -11.52
C ARG A 39 22.17 7.58 -12.28
N PRO A 40 21.56 6.57 -11.64
CA PRO A 40 20.67 5.63 -12.29
C PRO A 40 19.31 6.24 -12.62
N ASN A 41 18.61 5.69 -13.60
CA ASN A 41 17.22 6.00 -13.91
C ASN A 41 16.27 5.06 -13.15
N VAL A 42 14.99 5.41 -13.10
CA VAL A 42 13.92 4.54 -12.61
C VAL A 42 12.77 4.51 -13.61
N VAL A 43 12.30 3.30 -13.91
CA VAL A 43 10.97 3.06 -14.48
C VAL A 43 10.14 2.32 -13.46
N PHE A 44 8.99 2.89 -13.08
CA PHE A 44 8.08 2.28 -12.13
C PHE A 44 6.76 1.94 -12.82
N ILE A 45 6.43 0.65 -12.90
CA ILE A 45 5.18 0.13 -13.46
C ILE A 45 4.25 -0.19 -12.29
N LEU A 46 3.11 0.50 -12.24
CA LEU A 46 2.13 0.40 -11.16
C LEU A 46 0.77 0.02 -11.73
N THR A 47 0.43 -1.26 -11.65
CA THR A 47 -0.90 -1.76 -12.04
C THR A 47 -1.98 -1.32 -11.06
N ASP A 48 -3.22 -1.60 -11.40
CA ASP A 48 -4.40 -1.24 -10.61
C ASP A 48 -5.21 -2.51 -10.34
N ASP A 49 -5.39 -2.86 -9.07
CA ASP A 49 -6.08 -4.07 -8.62
C ASP A 49 -5.44 -5.40 -9.07
N GLN A 50 -4.11 -5.51 -9.16
CA GLN A 50 -3.49 -6.79 -9.49
C GLN A 50 -3.26 -7.66 -8.25
N ASP A 51 -3.83 -8.86 -8.27
CA ASP A 51 -3.69 -9.88 -7.22
C ASP A 51 -2.36 -10.67 -7.33
N VAL A 52 -1.91 -11.24 -6.21
CA VAL A 52 -0.91 -12.33 -6.21
C VAL A 52 -1.60 -13.68 -5.96
N HIS A 53 -2.64 -13.69 -5.13
CA HIS A 53 -3.29 -14.89 -4.63
C HIS A 53 -4.31 -15.52 -5.59
N LEU A 54 -4.61 -14.88 -6.73
CA LEU A 54 -5.40 -15.48 -7.81
C LEU A 54 -4.51 -15.81 -9.02
N ASP A 55 -3.22 -16.05 -8.79
CA ASP A 55 -2.24 -16.49 -9.80
C ASP A 55 -1.97 -15.51 -10.96
N SER A 56 -2.30 -14.21 -10.84
CA SER A 56 -2.18 -13.29 -11.98
C SER A 56 -0.77 -13.24 -12.60
N LEU A 57 0.29 -13.37 -11.79
CA LEU A 57 1.68 -13.37 -12.23
C LEU A 57 2.05 -14.58 -13.11
N GLU A 58 1.37 -15.71 -12.94
CA GLU A 58 1.60 -16.92 -13.75
C GLU A 58 1.15 -16.73 -15.20
N TYR A 59 0.25 -15.78 -15.45
CA TYR A 59 -0.26 -15.44 -16.78
C TYR A 59 0.47 -14.26 -17.42
N MET A 60 1.59 -13.81 -16.87
CA MET A 60 2.40 -12.70 -17.38
C MET A 60 3.82 -13.18 -17.77
N PRO A 61 3.97 -13.94 -18.86
CA PRO A 61 5.25 -14.54 -19.24
C PRO A 61 6.35 -13.51 -19.57
N LEU A 62 6.00 -12.32 -20.09
CA LEU A 62 6.98 -11.29 -20.41
C LEU A 62 7.49 -10.60 -19.15
N LEU A 63 6.62 -10.34 -18.18
CA LEU A 63 6.97 -9.90 -16.83
C LEU A 63 7.91 -10.91 -16.16
N ARG A 64 7.60 -12.21 -16.26
CA ARG A 64 8.48 -13.26 -15.72
C ARG A 64 9.87 -13.20 -16.36
N LYS A 65 9.93 -13.28 -17.68
CA LYS A 65 11.17 -13.26 -18.47
C LYS A 65 12.04 -12.02 -18.17
N HIS A 66 11.41 -10.85 -18.03
CA HIS A 66 12.13 -9.58 -17.98
C HIS A 66 12.36 -9.03 -16.58
N LEU A 67 11.54 -9.37 -15.61
CA LEU A 67 11.64 -8.82 -14.27
C LEU A 67 11.85 -9.90 -13.22
N ILE A 68 11.03 -10.96 -13.18
CA ILE A 68 11.18 -12.02 -12.16
C ILE A 68 12.52 -12.75 -12.32
N GLU A 69 12.82 -13.24 -13.52
CA GLU A 69 14.06 -13.99 -13.79
C GLU A 69 15.32 -13.11 -13.81
N LYS A 70 15.15 -11.78 -13.89
CA LYS A 70 16.23 -10.80 -14.01
C LYS A 70 16.37 -9.87 -12.81
N GLY A 71 15.59 -10.10 -11.76
CA GLY A 71 15.56 -9.28 -10.56
C GLY A 71 15.18 -10.09 -9.32
N THR A 72 14.76 -9.37 -8.30
CA THR A 72 14.32 -9.92 -7.01
C THR A 72 12.81 -9.76 -6.87
N GLN A 73 12.12 -10.85 -6.54
CA GLN A 73 10.70 -10.86 -6.16
C GLN A 73 10.54 -10.84 -4.63
N PHE A 74 9.72 -9.93 -4.13
CA PHE A 74 9.39 -9.81 -2.71
C PHE A 74 7.99 -10.37 -2.46
N THR A 75 7.89 -11.53 -1.84
CA THR A 75 6.61 -12.24 -1.66
C THR A 75 5.78 -11.70 -0.50
N LYS A 76 6.41 -10.97 0.43
CA LYS A 76 5.78 -10.35 1.61
C LYS A 76 5.75 -8.82 1.49
N HIS A 77 5.28 -8.34 0.34
CA HIS A 77 5.01 -6.92 0.10
C HIS A 77 3.51 -6.61 0.24
N TYR A 78 3.19 -5.56 1.00
CA TYR A 78 1.82 -5.27 1.39
C TYR A 78 1.40 -3.83 1.10
N CYS A 79 0.18 -3.63 0.62
CA CYS A 79 -0.47 -2.32 0.72
C CYS A 79 -0.99 -2.12 2.15
N THR A 80 -0.98 -0.87 2.64
CA THR A 80 -1.47 -0.55 4.00
C THR A 80 -2.95 -0.16 4.02
N THR A 81 -3.55 0.00 2.83
CA THR A 81 -4.97 0.26 2.64
C THR A 81 -5.38 -0.36 1.31
N ALA A 82 -6.30 -1.33 1.32
CA ALA A 82 -6.71 -2.06 0.12
C ALA A 82 -7.71 -1.29 -0.75
N ILE A 83 -7.41 -0.01 -1.05
CA ILE A 83 -8.18 0.81 -1.99
C ILE A 83 -7.30 1.88 -2.64
N CYS A 84 -7.59 2.18 -3.91
CA CYS A 84 -6.69 2.86 -4.83
C CYS A 84 -6.09 4.19 -4.31
N CYS A 85 -6.90 5.22 -4.07
CA CYS A 85 -6.37 6.57 -3.79
C CYS A 85 -5.55 6.64 -2.49
N PRO A 86 -6.04 6.16 -1.33
CA PRO A 86 -5.25 6.10 -0.10
C PRO A 86 -3.96 5.32 -0.27
N SER A 87 -4.01 4.14 -0.91
CA SER A 87 -2.82 3.31 -1.13
C SER A 87 -1.76 4.01 -2.00
N ARG A 88 -2.19 4.65 -3.10
CA ARG A 88 -1.30 5.44 -3.95
C ARG A 88 -0.72 6.62 -3.19
N VAL A 89 -1.51 7.32 -2.37
CA VAL A 89 -0.99 8.42 -1.53
C VAL A 89 0.06 7.90 -0.54
N THR A 90 -0.16 6.75 0.08
CA THR A 90 0.83 6.09 0.93
C THR A 90 2.14 5.85 0.17
N LEU A 91 2.05 5.25 -1.02
CA LEU A 91 3.19 4.96 -1.87
C LEU A 91 4.01 6.23 -2.19
N TRP A 92 3.33 7.31 -2.58
CA TRP A 92 3.99 8.54 -3.01
C TRP A 92 4.52 9.39 -1.86
N THR A 93 4.03 9.20 -0.64
CA THR A 93 4.43 10.01 0.52
C THR A 93 5.33 9.26 1.50
N GLY A 94 5.34 7.92 1.45
CA GLY A 94 5.98 7.08 2.46
C GLY A 94 5.30 7.17 3.83
N LYS A 95 4.01 7.56 3.87
CA LYS A 95 3.23 7.79 5.10
C LYS A 95 1.95 6.95 5.12
N ALA A 96 1.56 6.45 6.28
CA ALA A 96 0.29 5.74 6.47
C ALA A 96 -0.93 6.64 6.19
N ALA A 97 -2.09 6.05 5.89
CA ALA A 97 -3.27 6.79 5.47
C ALA A 97 -3.84 7.68 6.61
N HIS A 98 -3.75 7.24 7.87
CA HIS A 98 -4.10 8.09 9.02
C HIS A 98 -3.19 9.33 9.16
N ASN A 99 -1.95 9.28 8.67
CA ASN A 99 -1.02 10.42 8.68
C ASN A 99 -1.18 11.36 7.48
N THR A 100 -1.64 10.84 6.34
CA THR A 100 -1.95 11.64 5.16
C THR A 100 -3.36 12.22 5.21
N ASN A 101 -4.23 11.59 6.01
CA ASN A 101 -5.66 11.88 6.11
C ASN A 101 -6.38 11.76 4.75
N VAL A 102 -5.84 10.98 3.81
CA VAL A 102 -6.52 10.61 2.55
C VAL A 102 -6.95 9.16 2.71
N THR A 103 -8.23 8.93 3.02
CA THR A 103 -8.73 7.61 3.47
C THR A 103 -9.85 7.04 2.62
N ASP A 104 -10.21 7.72 1.52
CA ASP A 104 -11.23 7.28 0.57
C ASP A 104 -10.75 7.56 -0.87
N VAL A 105 -11.49 7.09 -1.87
CA VAL A 105 -11.34 7.45 -3.28
C VAL A 105 -12.06 8.75 -3.65
N SER A 106 -13.02 9.18 -2.84
CA SER A 106 -13.88 10.34 -3.12
C SER A 106 -13.86 11.41 -2.02
N PRO A 107 -14.10 12.69 -2.35
CA PRO A 107 -14.33 13.73 -1.35
C PRO A 107 -15.54 13.41 -0.44
N PRO A 108 -15.53 13.85 0.84
CA PRO A 108 -14.55 14.75 1.46
C PRO A 108 -13.34 14.04 2.08
N TYR A 109 -13.31 12.71 2.14
CA TYR A 109 -12.25 11.94 2.83
C TYR A 109 -11.12 11.48 1.91
N GLY A 110 -11.31 11.64 0.60
CA GLY A 110 -10.48 11.01 -0.41
C GLY A 110 -10.32 11.79 -1.70
N GLY A 111 -9.58 11.17 -2.62
CA GLY A 111 -9.36 11.68 -3.97
C GLY A 111 -8.41 12.88 -4.05
N TYR A 112 -8.14 13.30 -5.28
CA TYR A 112 -7.21 14.40 -5.57
C TYR A 112 -7.52 15.71 -4.84
N PRO A 113 -8.79 16.16 -4.69
CA PRO A 113 -9.10 17.36 -3.92
C PRO A 113 -8.68 17.25 -2.44
N LYS A 114 -8.88 16.09 -1.81
CA LYS A 114 -8.45 15.87 -0.42
C LYS A 114 -6.92 15.88 -0.34
N PHE A 115 -6.23 15.16 -1.21
CA PHE A 115 -4.76 15.17 -1.30
C PHE A 115 -4.19 16.60 -1.39
N VAL A 116 -4.76 17.44 -2.26
CA VAL A 116 -4.38 18.85 -2.40
C VAL A 116 -4.68 19.63 -1.12
N SER A 117 -5.87 19.45 -0.52
CA SER A 117 -6.27 20.16 0.70
C SER A 117 -5.38 19.87 1.91
N GLN A 118 -4.77 18.68 1.94
CA GLN A 118 -3.81 18.28 2.97
C GLN A 118 -2.39 18.84 2.70
N GLY A 119 -2.21 19.65 1.65
CA GLY A 119 -0.92 20.24 1.29
C GLY A 119 0.06 19.26 0.63
N LEU A 120 -0.36 18.02 0.37
CA LEU A 120 0.51 16.93 -0.09
C LEU A 120 1.01 17.15 -1.52
N ASN A 121 0.33 17.94 -2.35
CA ASN A 121 0.79 18.29 -3.69
C ASN A 121 2.10 19.12 -3.70
N LYS A 122 2.65 19.47 -2.53
CA LYS A 122 3.99 20.09 -2.39
C LYS A 122 4.97 19.21 -1.63
N ASN A 123 4.53 18.06 -1.13
CA ASN A 123 5.27 17.23 -0.19
C ASN A 123 5.03 15.73 -0.46
N TYR A 124 5.52 15.27 -1.61
CA TYR A 124 5.44 13.89 -2.07
C TYR A 124 6.56 13.59 -3.08
N LEU A 125 6.80 12.32 -3.36
CA LEU A 125 7.97 11.79 -4.06
C LEU A 125 8.37 12.54 -5.35
N PRO A 126 7.47 12.81 -6.32
CA PRO A 126 7.84 13.53 -7.55
C PRO A 126 8.46 14.91 -7.28
N VAL A 127 7.96 15.64 -6.28
CA VAL A 127 8.51 16.95 -5.89
C VAL A 127 9.92 16.81 -5.31
N TRP A 128 10.12 15.83 -4.43
CA TRP A 128 11.44 15.57 -3.83
C TRP A 128 12.46 15.09 -4.86
N LEU A 129 12.05 14.29 -5.84
CA LEU A 129 12.91 13.84 -6.93
C LEU A 129 13.36 15.01 -7.82
N GLN A 130 12.47 15.95 -8.16
CA GLN A 130 12.86 17.16 -8.88
C GLN A 130 13.84 18.02 -8.09
N GLN A 131 13.63 18.17 -6.78
CA GLN A 131 14.57 18.87 -5.90
C GLN A 131 15.95 18.19 -5.87
N ALA A 132 15.98 16.85 -5.96
CA ALA A 132 17.21 16.07 -6.07
C ALA A 132 17.83 16.06 -7.49
N GLY A 133 17.26 16.80 -8.44
CA GLY A 133 17.79 16.98 -9.79
C GLY A 133 17.39 15.91 -10.81
N TYR A 134 16.37 15.10 -10.51
CA TYR A 134 15.79 14.17 -11.49
C TYR A 134 14.74 14.86 -12.37
N ASN A 135 14.67 14.43 -13.63
CA ASN A 135 13.46 14.64 -14.41
C ASN A 135 12.42 13.60 -14.04
N THR A 136 11.16 14.02 -13.91
CA THR A 136 10.08 13.15 -13.45
C THR A 136 8.98 13.09 -14.50
N TYR A 137 8.55 11.89 -14.85
CA TYR A 137 7.58 11.65 -15.91
C TYR A 137 6.49 10.70 -15.43
N TYR A 138 5.26 10.90 -15.91
CA TYR A 138 4.12 10.10 -15.48
C TYR A 138 3.11 9.90 -16.60
N THR A 139 2.64 8.66 -16.79
CA THR A 139 1.43 8.40 -17.58
C THR A 139 0.50 7.40 -16.91
N GLY A 140 -0.81 7.61 -17.07
CA GLY A 140 -1.85 6.75 -16.50
C GLY A 140 -2.52 7.32 -15.27
N LYS A 141 -3.09 6.44 -14.44
CA LYS A 141 -3.92 6.81 -13.28
C LYS A 141 -3.08 7.30 -12.10
N LEU A 142 -3.18 8.60 -11.79
CA LEU A 142 -2.52 9.18 -10.60
C LEU A 142 -3.32 8.94 -9.31
N PHE A 143 -4.52 9.53 -9.21
CA PHE A 143 -5.42 9.46 -8.06
C PHE A 143 -6.87 9.46 -8.53
N ASN A 144 -7.78 8.86 -7.75
CA ASN A 144 -9.21 9.03 -7.93
C ASN A 144 -9.62 10.50 -7.74
N ALA A 145 -10.74 10.89 -8.35
CA ALA A 145 -11.26 12.25 -8.37
C ALA A 145 -10.28 13.30 -8.95
N HIS A 146 -9.28 12.87 -9.71
CA HIS A 146 -8.51 13.72 -10.62
C HIS A 146 -9.23 13.72 -11.98
N THR A 147 -10.03 14.75 -12.24
CA THR A 147 -11.06 14.75 -13.26
C THR A 147 -10.78 15.74 -14.39
N ILE A 148 -11.48 15.56 -15.50
CA ILE A 148 -11.51 16.53 -16.60
C ILE A 148 -12.00 17.94 -16.19
N PHE A 149 -12.61 18.09 -15.01
CA PHE A 149 -13.11 19.36 -14.49
C PHE A 149 -12.18 20.03 -13.47
N ASN A 150 -11.27 19.28 -12.83
CA ASN A 150 -10.42 19.79 -11.77
C ASN A 150 -8.91 19.57 -11.98
N TYR A 151 -8.50 18.96 -13.09
CA TYR A 151 -7.09 18.63 -13.39
C TYR A 151 -6.11 19.81 -13.28
N PHE A 152 -6.61 21.03 -13.44
CA PHE A 152 -5.82 22.27 -13.36
C PHE A 152 -5.83 22.93 -11.98
N ALA A 153 -6.52 22.37 -10.98
CA ALA A 153 -6.86 23.06 -9.73
C ALA A 153 -6.36 22.35 -8.46
N PRO A 154 -5.04 22.44 -8.15
CA PRO A 154 -3.94 22.81 -9.03
C PRO A 154 -3.56 21.64 -9.95
N PHE A 155 -2.65 21.86 -10.89
CA PHE A 155 -1.95 20.74 -11.55
C PHE A 155 -1.12 19.94 -10.52
N PRO A 156 -1.01 18.60 -10.67
CA PRO A 156 -0.07 17.80 -9.89
C PRO A 156 1.37 18.34 -10.03
N ALA A 157 2.06 18.57 -8.93
CA ALA A 157 3.39 19.16 -8.95
C ALA A 157 4.51 18.13 -9.16
N GLY A 158 5.76 18.57 -9.28
CA GLY A 158 6.88 17.64 -9.27
C GLY A 158 7.04 16.80 -10.54
N PHE A 159 6.51 17.24 -11.69
CA PHE A 159 6.65 16.55 -12.97
C PHE A 159 7.28 17.42 -14.05
N THR A 160 8.22 16.85 -14.80
CA THR A 160 8.83 17.42 -16.01
C THR A 160 7.92 17.20 -17.22
N GLY A 161 7.30 16.03 -17.33
CA GLY A 161 6.35 15.71 -18.40
C GLY A 161 5.26 14.74 -17.94
N THR A 162 4.00 14.98 -18.31
CA THR A 162 2.86 14.16 -17.86
C THR A 162 1.87 13.86 -18.97
N GLU A 163 1.22 12.71 -18.81
CA GLU A 163 0.13 12.19 -19.62
C GLU A 163 -0.88 11.50 -18.66
N PHE A 164 -1.58 12.28 -17.85
CA PHE A 164 -2.48 11.76 -16.81
C PHE A 164 -3.79 11.25 -17.39
N LEU A 165 -4.21 10.06 -16.97
CA LEU A 165 -5.54 9.52 -17.21
C LEU A 165 -6.53 10.13 -16.20
N LEU A 166 -7.67 10.64 -16.68
CA LEU A 166 -8.60 11.44 -15.89
C LEU A 166 -10.00 10.83 -15.76
N ASP A 167 -10.59 11.03 -14.58
CA ASP A 167 -11.98 10.71 -14.29
C ASP A 167 -12.95 11.64 -15.06
N PRO A 168 -14.16 11.16 -15.42
CA PRO A 168 -14.72 9.82 -15.13
C PRO A 168 -14.25 8.72 -16.09
N HIS A 169 -13.30 9.01 -16.99
CA HIS A 169 -12.89 8.10 -18.06
C HIS A 169 -11.72 7.19 -17.70
N THR A 170 -11.25 7.21 -16.45
CA THR A 170 -10.10 6.43 -16.00
C THR A 170 -10.32 4.94 -16.22
N TYR A 171 -11.49 4.42 -15.89
CA TYR A 171 -11.79 3.00 -15.90
C TYR A 171 -12.57 2.53 -17.14
N ASP A 172 -12.68 3.41 -18.14
CA ASP A 172 -13.28 3.07 -19.43
C ASP A 172 -12.17 2.58 -20.37
N TYR A 173 -12.11 1.27 -20.57
CA TYR A 173 -11.08 0.64 -21.39
C TYR A 173 -11.11 1.08 -22.87
N MET A 174 -12.23 1.61 -23.35
CA MET A 174 -12.45 1.95 -24.77
C MET A 174 -12.68 3.44 -25.01
N ASN A 175 -12.66 4.28 -23.98
CA ASN A 175 -12.83 5.73 -24.10
C ASN A 175 -12.10 6.47 -22.97
N SER A 176 -10.81 6.16 -22.85
CA SER A 176 -9.90 6.87 -21.94
C SER A 176 -9.74 8.35 -22.32
N VAL A 177 -9.53 9.21 -21.32
CA VAL A 177 -9.24 10.64 -21.51
C VAL A 177 -7.92 10.98 -20.84
N PHE A 178 -6.95 11.44 -21.63
CA PHE A 178 -5.62 11.77 -21.18
C PHE A 178 -5.33 13.26 -21.22
N GLN A 179 -4.58 13.76 -20.25
CA GLN A 179 -4.19 15.14 -20.11
C GLN A 179 -2.67 15.27 -20.19
N GLN A 180 -2.20 15.94 -21.24
CA GLN A 180 -0.78 16.17 -21.48
C GLN A 180 -0.32 17.47 -20.81
N ASN A 181 0.60 17.38 -19.86
CA ASN A 181 1.24 18.53 -19.18
C ASN A 181 0.24 19.53 -18.59
N LYS A 182 0.04 20.68 -19.24
CA LYS A 182 -0.96 21.70 -18.86
C LYS A 182 -1.97 21.98 -19.98
N LEU A 183 -2.00 21.12 -20.99
CA LEU A 183 -2.94 21.21 -22.10
C LEU A 183 -4.31 20.62 -21.71
N PRO A 184 -5.39 21.04 -22.40
CA PRO A 184 -6.70 20.44 -22.21
C PRO A 184 -6.70 18.91 -22.42
N PRO A 185 -7.55 18.16 -21.70
CA PRO A 185 -7.66 16.71 -21.87
C PRO A 185 -8.17 16.31 -23.26
N VAL A 186 -7.70 15.17 -23.76
CA VAL A 186 -8.05 14.61 -25.07
C VAL A 186 -8.65 13.21 -24.88
N SER A 187 -9.83 12.99 -25.48
CA SER A 187 -10.49 11.69 -25.52
C SER A 187 -9.88 10.80 -26.60
N HIS A 188 -9.72 9.53 -26.25
CA HIS A 188 -9.25 8.44 -27.10
C HIS A 188 -10.36 7.41 -27.35
N LYS A 189 -11.58 7.88 -27.61
CA LYS A 189 -12.75 7.02 -27.87
C LYS A 189 -12.48 6.04 -29.01
N GLY A 190 -12.70 4.76 -28.76
CA GLY A 190 -12.48 3.65 -29.68
C GLY A 190 -11.05 3.08 -29.64
N GLU A 191 -10.12 3.70 -28.91
CA GLU A 191 -8.77 3.19 -28.70
C GLU A 191 -8.69 2.47 -27.34
N TYR A 192 -7.97 1.34 -27.29
CA TYR A 192 -7.80 0.57 -26.06
C TYR A 192 -6.88 1.31 -25.08
N SER A 193 -7.35 1.52 -23.84
CA SER A 193 -6.69 2.39 -22.84
C SER A 193 -5.21 2.05 -22.59
N THR A 194 -4.88 0.76 -22.43
CA THR A 194 -3.48 0.33 -22.22
C THR A 194 -2.60 0.58 -23.45
N ASP A 195 -3.14 0.50 -24.66
CA ASP A 195 -2.38 0.77 -25.89
C ASP A 195 -2.10 2.28 -26.03
N VAL A 196 -3.07 3.12 -25.68
CA VAL A 196 -2.92 4.58 -25.61
C VAL A 196 -1.86 4.96 -24.57
N LEU A 197 -1.93 4.38 -23.38
CA LEU A 197 -0.94 4.57 -22.32
C LEU A 197 0.45 4.13 -22.76
N THR A 198 0.57 2.99 -23.44
CA THR A 198 1.84 2.45 -23.93
C THR A 198 2.50 3.42 -24.93
N LYS A 199 1.71 3.98 -25.86
CA LYS A 199 2.21 5.00 -26.80
C LYS A 199 2.71 6.26 -26.06
N LYS A 200 1.99 6.71 -25.03
CA LYS A 200 2.36 7.86 -24.20
C LYS A 200 3.63 7.58 -23.39
N ALA A 201 3.74 6.40 -22.79
CA ALA A 201 4.93 5.92 -22.09
C ALA A 201 6.18 6.00 -22.96
N TYR A 202 6.09 5.53 -24.21
CA TYR A 202 7.21 5.58 -25.16
C TYR A 202 7.58 7.00 -25.55
N GLY A 203 6.60 7.89 -25.68
CA GLY A 203 6.82 9.32 -25.91
C GLY A 203 7.61 9.96 -24.75
N LEU A 204 7.13 9.79 -23.52
CA LEU A 204 7.78 10.31 -22.33
C LEU A 204 9.18 9.72 -22.11
N LEU A 205 9.37 8.42 -22.35
CA LEU A 205 10.70 7.79 -22.28
C LEU A 205 11.66 8.41 -23.30
N LYS A 206 11.20 8.65 -24.53
CA LYS A 206 12.01 9.32 -25.57
C LYS A 206 12.39 10.75 -25.15
N GLU A 207 11.46 11.50 -24.55
CA GLU A 207 11.73 12.84 -24.01
C GLU A 207 12.76 12.78 -22.87
N ALA A 208 12.61 11.83 -21.96
CA ALA A 208 13.51 11.61 -20.83
C ALA A 208 14.95 11.34 -21.30
N VAL A 209 15.12 10.42 -22.25
CA VAL A 209 16.42 10.08 -22.85
C VAL A 209 17.03 11.29 -23.56
N LYS A 210 16.24 12.02 -24.35
CA LYS A 210 16.74 13.22 -25.06
C LYS A 210 17.19 14.34 -24.11
N ALA A 211 16.60 14.43 -22.93
CA ALA A 211 16.95 15.44 -21.94
C ALA A 211 18.34 15.21 -21.32
N ASP A 212 18.94 14.03 -21.50
CA ASP A 212 20.28 13.65 -21.01
C ASP A 212 20.47 13.96 -19.52
N LYS A 213 19.47 13.60 -18.73
CA LYS A 213 19.42 13.75 -17.27
C LYS A 213 18.80 12.49 -16.65
N PRO A 214 19.20 12.12 -15.43
CA PRO A 214 18.61 10.97 -14.77
C PRO A 214 17.11 11.20 -14.56
N PHE A 215 16.31 10.16 -14.80
CA PHE A 215 14.85 10.29 -14.78
C PHE A 215 14.15 9.26 -13.89
N PHE A 216 12.95 9.61 -13.46
CA PHE A 216 11.98 8.72 -12.84
C PHE A 216 10.70 8.74 -13.68
N LEU A 217 10.36 7.61 -14.31
CA LEU A 217 9.19 7.47 -15.19
C LEU A 217 8.20 6.47 -14.59
N THR A 218 7.00 6.94 -14.24
CA THR A 218 5.91 6.06 -13.80
C THR A 218 4.95 5.73 -14.92
N LEU A 219 4.64 4.44 -15.08
CA LEU A 219 3.66 3.90 -16.00
C LEU A 219 2.54 3.25 -15.17
N ALA A 220 1.35 3.84 -15.16
CA ALA A 220 0.25 3.43 -14.29
C ALA A 220 -0.98 2.96 -15.09
N PRO A 221 -0.92 1.79 -15.76
CA PRO A 221 -2.08 1.21 -16.44
C PRO A 221 -3.17 0.80 -15.44
N ILE A 222 -4.41 0.82 -15.90
CA ILE A 222 -5.57 0.39 -15.11
C ILE A 222 -5.77 -1.12 -15.11
N GLY A 223 -5.08 -1.88 -15.97
CA GLY A 223 -5.24 -3.33 -15.99
C GLY A 223 -4.68 -3.96 -14.70
N PRO A 224 -5.39 -4.90 -14.05
CA PRO A 224 -6.66 -5.53 -14.44
C PRO A 224 -7.94 -5.00 -13.73
N HIS A 225 -7.96 -3.75 -13.25
CA HIS A 225 -9.15 -3.14 -12.65
C HIS A 225 -10.41 -3.31 -13.52
N SER A 226 -11.56 -3.43 -12.88
CA SER A 226 -12.89 -3.52 -13.48
C SER A 226 -13.18 -2.39 -14.47
N ASN A 227 -13.96 -2.68 -15.50
CA ASN A 227 -14.45 -1.66 -16.42
C ASN A 227 -15.60 -0.87 -15.78
N ILE A 228 -15.62 0.45 -15.96
CA ILE A 228 -16.75 1.29 -15.53
C ILE A 228 -17.42 1.89 -16.75
N ASN A 229 -18.73 1.68 -16.88
CA ASN A 229 -19.51 2.26 -17.96
C ASN A 229 -19.86 3.73 -17.66
N VAL A 230 -19.12 4.65 -18.29
CA VAL A 230 -19.30 6.10 -18.13
C VAL A 230 -20.58 6.61 -18.80
N GLN A 231 -21.15 5.86 -19.76
CA GLN A 231 -22.38 6.27 -20.44
C GLN A 231 -23.57 6.26 -19.46
N GLU A 232 -23.62 5.32 -18.53
CA GLU A 232 -24.67 5.26 -17.51
C GLU A 232 -24.53 6.39 -16.50
N LEU A 233 -23.29 6.74 -16.10
CA LEU A 233 -22.99 7.90 -15.25
C LEU A 233 -23.45 9.24 -15.83
N LEU A 234 -23.53 9.36 -17.16
CA LEU A 234 -23.86 10.60 -17.86
C LEU A 234 -25.29 10.62 -18.44
N THR A 235 -26.04 9.52 -18.35
CA THR A 235 -27.40 9.41 -18.94
C THR A 235 -28.48 9.58 -17.86
N PRO A 236 -29.45 10.51 -18.03
CA PRO A 236 -30.56 10.69 -17.07
C PRO A 236 -31.55 9.50 -17.05
N PRO A 237 -32.14 9.16 -15.88
CA PRO A 237 -31.77 9.64 -14.55
C PRO A 237 -30.39 9.05 -14.22
N PHE A 238 -29.42 9.91 -13.87
CA PHE A 238 -28.00 9.55 -13.70
C PHE A 238 -27.87 8.11 -13.21
N GLY A 239 -27.50 7.20 -14.12
CA GLY A 239 -27.30 5.81 -13.79
C GLY A 239 -26.20 5.74 -12.74
N GLY A 240 -26.33 4.82 -11.78
CA GLY A 240 -25.26 4.56 -10.83
C GLY A 240 -23.95 4.19 -11.55
N ILE A 241 -22.85 4.14 -10.79
CA ILE A 241 -21.63 3.52 -11.29
C ILE A 241 -21.94 2.04 -11.52
N VAL A 242 -21.79 1.57 -12.75
CA VAL A 242 -21.86 0.13 -13.07
C VAL A 242 -20.46 -0.36 -13.35
N PHE A 243 -20.00 -1.24 -12.45
CA PHE A 243 -18.79 -2.01 -12.66
C PHE A 243 -19.10 -3.29 -13.44
N ASP A 244 -18.23 -3.61 -14.38
CA ASP A 244 -18.28 -4.84 -15.16
C ASP A 244 -16.87 -5.45 -15.27
N ALA A 245 -16.81 -6.69 -15.73
CA ALA A 245 -15.56 -7.37 -16.01
C ALA A 245 -14.65 -6.51 -16.92
N PRO A 246 -13.32 -6.51 -16.69
CA PRO A 246 -12.40 -5.76 -17.52
C PRO A 246 -12.57 -6.09 -19.01
N ILE A 247 -12.51 -5.08 -19.87
CA ILE A 247 -12.54 -5.32 -21.31
C ILE A 247 -11.10 -5.65 -21.74
N PRO A 248 -10.81 -6.82 -22.31
CA PRO A 248 -9.47 -7.11 -22.80
C PRO A 248 -9.21 -6.41 -24.14
N ALA A 249 -7.93 -6.26 -24.51
CA ALA A 249 -7.61 -5.85 -25.86
C ALA A 249 -8.16 -6.90 -26.85
N LYS A 250 -8.64 -6.45 -28.02
CA LYS A 250 -9.24 -7.35 -29.03
C LYS A 250 -8.35 -8.53 -29.41
N ARG A 251 -7.02 -8.33 -29.43
CA ARG A 251 -6.02 -9.37 -29.72
C ARG A 251 -5.93 -10.46 -28.63
N HIS A 252 -6.47 -10.22 -27.44
CA HIS A 252 -6.41 -11.11 -26.28
C HIS A 252 -7.78 -11.68 -25.88
N GLU A 253 -8.86 -11.30 -26.56
CA GLU A 253 -10.25 -11.60 -26.15
C GLU A 253 -10.56 -13.10 -26.03
N ASN A 254 -9.83 -13.95 -26.77
CA ASN A 254 -10.04 -15.40 -26.83
C ASN A 254 -9.01 -16.21 -26.03
N LEU A 255 -8.09 -15.57 -25.30
CA LEU A 255 -7.10 -16.29 -24.48
C LEU A 255 -7.75 -16.95 -23.26
N PHE A 256 -7.13 -17.99 -22.72
CA PHE A 256 -7.54 -18.62 -21.45
C PHE A 256 -9.04 -19.04 -21.38
N PRO A 257 -9.63 -19.66 -22.42
CA PRO A 257 -11.08 -19.90 -22.49
C PRO A 257 -11.62 -20.76 -21.33
N ASP A 258 -10.81 -21.70 -20.84
CA ASP A 258 -11.22 -22.69 -19.82
C ASP A 258 -10.75 -22.33 -18.41
N VAL A 259 -10.03 -21.22 -18.24
CA VAL A 259 -9.52 -20.80 -16.94
C VAL A 259 -10.68 -20.36 -16.03
N LYS A 260 -10.58 -20.71 -14.76
CA LYS A 260 -11.52 -20.39 -13.68
C LYS A 260 -10.76 -19.74 -12.53
N VAL A 261 -11.44 -18.94 -11.73
CA VAL A 261 -10.80 -18.37 -10.53
C VAL A 261 -10.36 -19.52 -9.61
N PRO A 262 -9.14 -19.46 -9.02
CA PRO A 262 -8.65 -20.50 -8.12
C PRO A 262 -9.68 -20.85 -7.04
N ARG A 263 -10.03 -22.14 -6.98
CA ARG A 263 -11.00 -22.70 -6.02
C ARG A 263 -10.29 -23.05 -4.71
N THR A 264 -9.71 -22.06 -4.05
CA THR A 264 -9.03 -22.19 -2.75
C THR A 264 -9.99 -22.61 -1.64
N ALA A 265 -9.48 -23.01 -0.47
CA ALA A 265 -10.33 -23.47 0.64
C ALA A 265 -11.33 -22.41 1.13
N ASN A 266 -10.97 -21.13 1.00
CA ASN A 266 -11.82 -19.98 1.31
C ASN A 266 -12.67 -19.52 0.11
N PHE A 267 -12.61 -20.16 -1.05
CA PHE A 267 -13.47 -19.84 -2.19
C PHE A 267 -14.88 -20.39 -1.98
N ASN A 268 -15.87 -19.50 -1.86
CA ASN A 268 -17.29 -19.82 -1.67
C ASN A 268 -17.59 -20.97 -0.67
N PRO A 269 -17.05 -20.92 0.56
CA PRO A 269 -17.08 -22.02 1.52
C PRO A 269 -18.52 -22.38 1.93
N ASP A 270 -18.72 -23.63 2.37
CA ASP A 270 -20.03 -24.15 2.82
C ASP A 270 -20.55 -23.44 4.09
N SER A 271 -19.64 -23.10 4.99
CA SER A 271 -19.90 -22.23 6.16
C SER A 271 -19.35 -20.82 5.91
N PRO A 272 -20.07 -19.76 6.31
CA PRO A 272 -19.52 -18.41 6.28
C PRO A 272 -18.35 -18.28 7.25
N SER A 273 -17.42 -17.37 6.96
CA SER A 273 -16.23 -17.07 7.77
C SER A 273 -16.12 -15.56 8.02
N GLY A 274 -15.04 -15.14 8.69
CA GLY A 274 -14.77 -13.73 8.92
C GLY A 274 -15.53 -13.16 10.13
N ALA A 275 -15.58 -11.84 10.20
CA ALA A 275 -16.35 -11.08 11.18
C ALA A 275 -17.26 -10.05 10.50
N ASN A 276 -18.08 -9.35 11.30
CA ASN A 276 -18.94 -8.27 10.83
C ASN A 276 -19.86 -8.77 9.68
N TRP A 277 -20.06 -7.94 8.65
CA TRP A 277 -20.95 -8.20 7.54
C TRP A 277 -20.50 -9.36 6.64
N ILE A 278 -19.21 -9.73 6.65
CA ILE A 278 -18.65 -10.79 5.79
C ILE A 278 -19.23 -12.15 6.20
N ARG A 279 -19.40 -12.37 7.50
CA ARG A 279 -20.07 -13.56 8.07
C ARG A 279 -21.52 -13.70 7.61
N GLU A 280 -22.18 -12.61 7.23
CA GLU A 280 -23.59 -12.61 6.80
C GLU A 280 -23.76 -12.91 5.30
N LEU A 281 -22.65 -13.07 4.56
CA LEU A 281 -22.69 -13.35 3.14
C LEU A 281 -23.31 -14.72 2.85
N LYS A 282 -24.27 -14.72 1.93
CA LYS A 282 -24.87 -15.94 1.40
C LYS A 282 -23.88 -16.62 0.46
N GLN A 283 -23.92 -17.95 0.44
CA GLN A 283 -23.15 -18.74 -0.52
C GLN A 283 -23.53 -18.33 -1.95
N LEU A 284 -22.52 -18.21 -2.80
CA LEU A 284 -22.67 -17.87 -4.21
C LEU A 284 -23.32 -19.04 -4.94
N ASN A 285 -24.32 -18.75 -5.77
CA ASN A 285 -24.97 -19.75 -6.63
C ASN A 285 -24.21 -19.94 -7.96
N GLU A 286 -24.59 -20.96 -8.74
CA GLU A 286 -23.92 -21.28 -10.00
C GLU A 286 -23.81 -20.09 -10.97
N THR A 287 -24.85 -19.28 -11.10
CA THR A 287 -24.82 -18.09 -11.97
C THR A 287 -23.76 -17.08 -11.52
N ASN A 288 -23.58 -16.89 -10.20
CA ASN A 288 -22.51 -16.04 -9.68
C ASN A 288 -21.13 -16.66 -9.94
N LEU A 289 -21.00 -17.98 -9.79
CA LEU A 289 -19.74 -18.69 -10.02
C LEU A 289 -19.29 -18.60 -11.48
N GLU A 290 -20.22 -18.78 -12.43
CA GLU A 290 -19.97 -18.64 -13.86
C GLU A 290 -19.53 -17.21 -14.22
N TYR A 291 -20.17 -16.19 -13.62
CA TYR A 291 -19.78 -14.80 -13.80
C TYR A 291 -18.41 -14.51 -13.21
N ASN A 292 -18.12 -14.98 -12.00
CA ASN A 292 -16.81 -14.80 -11.36
C ASN A 292 -15.69 -15.46 -12.18
N ASP A 293 -15.94 -16.62 -12.78
CA ASP A 293 -15.00 -17.25 -13.71
C ASP A 293 -14.80 -16.41 -14.98
N HIS A 294 -15.87 -15.82 -15.53
CA HIS A 294 -15.77 -14.89 -16.65
C HIS A 294 -14.97 -13.63 -16.29
N PHE A 295 -15.26 -13.03 -15.14
CA PHE A 295 -14.60 -11.84 -14.63
C PHE A 295 -13.10 -12.08 -14.47
N TYR A 296 -12.73 -13.21 -13.86
CA TYR A 296 -11.34 -13.62 -13.69
C TYR A 296 -10.63 -13.81 -15.04
N ARG A 297 -11.24 -14.54 -15.99
CA ARG A 297 -10.66 -14.66 -17.35
C ARG A 297 -10.44 -13.29 -18.00
N SER A 298 -11.41 -12.39 -17.87
CA SER A 298 -11.33 -11.03 -18.42
C SER A 298 -10.18 -10.22 -17.80
N ARG A 299 -9.95 -10.33 -16.49
CA ARG A 299 -8.77 -9.76 -15.80
C ARG A 299 -7.45 -10.28 -16.39
N LEU A 300 -7.30 -11.60 -16.51
CA LEU A 300 -6.08 -12.21 -17.07
C LEU A 300 -5.81 -11.77 -18.52
N ARG A 301 -6.87 -11.63 -19.31
CA ARG A 301 -6.79 -11.15 -20.70
C ARG A 301 -6.42 -9.66 -20.77
N ALA A 302 -6.95 -8.82 -19.87
CA ALA A 302 -6.60 -7.40 -19.79
C ALA A 302 -5.12 -7.21 -19.40
N LEU A 303 -4.57 -8.07 -18.53
CA LEU A 303 -3.15 -8.08 -18.15
C LEU A 303 -2.21 -8.34 -19.32
N GLN A 304 -2.63 -9.03 -20.37
CA GLN A 304 -1.74 -9.34 -21.50
C GLN A 304 -1.22 -8.07 -22.20
N ALA A 305 -2.03 -7.00 -22.27
CA ALA A 305 -1.56 -5.72 -22.79
C ALA A 305 -0.58 -5.00 -21.84
N VAL A 306 -0.68 -5.25 -20.53
CA VAL A 306 0.30 -4.78 -19.54
C VAL A 306 1.61 -5.58 -19.67
N ASP A 307 1.51 -6.88 -19.91
CA ASP A 307 2.67 -7.76 -20.13
C ASP A 307 3.46 -7.34 -21.39
N GLU A 308 2.76 -7.01 -22.48
CA GLU A 308 3.36 -6.43 -23.69
C GLU A 308 4.01 -5.05 -23.45
N LEU A 309 3.40 -4.21 -22.59
CA LEU A 309 4.00 -2.93 -22.16
C LEU A 309 5.35 -3.17 -21.47
N VAL A 310 5.46 -4.19 -20.61
CA VAL A 310 6.73 -4.56 -19.95
C VAL A 310 7.81 -4.85 -20.98
N GLU A 311 7.59 -5.80 -21.90
CA GLU A 311 8.56 -6.15 -22.96
C GLU A 311 8.95 -4.91 -23.79
N GLY A 312 7.97 -4.10 -24.20
CA GLY A 312 8.25 -2.94 -25.04
C GLY A 312 9.02 -1.81 -24.34
N VAL A 313 8.86 -1.66 -23.01
CA VAL A 313 9.70 -0.73 -22.22
C VAL A 313 11.13 -1.25 -22.14
N ILE A 314 11.33 -2.54 -21.85
CA ILE A 314 12.65 -3.15 -21.77
C ILE A 314 13.39 -2.99 -23.10
N ALA A 315 12.74 -3.38 -24.21
CA ALA A 315 13.32 -3.27 -25.55
C ALA A 315 13.76 -1.83 -25.86
N LYS A 316 12.99 -0.81 -25.44
CA LYS A 316 13.40 0.59 -25.61
C LYS A 316 14.58 0.99 -24.75
N LEU A 317 14.64 0.54 -23.50
CA LEU A 317 15.78 0.81 -22.63
C LEU A 317 17.07 0.16 -23.20
N GLU A 318 16.94 -1.01 -23.81
CA GLU A 318 18.02 -1.70 -24.55
C GLU A 318 18.44 -0.93 -25.80
N ASP A 319 17.48 -0.51 -26.64
CA ASP A 319 17.72 0.28 -27.85
C ASP A 319 18.45 1.61 -27.54
N TYR A 320 18.11 2.24 -26.42
CA TYR A 320 18.77 3.46 -25.95
C TYR A 320 20.10 3.19 -25.22
N GLY A 321 20.45 1.92 -24.95
CA GLY A 321 21.69 1.54 -24.26
C GLY A 321 21.74 1.95 -22.79
N ILE A 322 20.60 2.10 -22.12
CA ILE A 322 20.50 2.59 -20.74
C ILE A 322 19.89 1.59 -19.76
N LEU A 323 19.53 0.39 -20.21
CA LEU A 323 18.95 -0.66 -19.38
C LEU A 323 19.81 -0.98 -18.15
N ASP A 324 21.12 -1.14 -18.32
CA ASP A 324 22.05 -1.50 -17.23
C ASP A 324 22.23 -0.40 -16.18
N ASN A 325 21.77 0.83 -16.46
CA ASN A 325 21.75 1.96 -15.52
C ASN A 325 20.32 2.34 -15.10
N THR A 326 19.34 1.45 -15.28
CA THR A 326 17.92 1.73 -14.96
C THR A 326 17.37 0.70 -14.00
N TYR A 327 16.83 1.17 -12.86
CA TYR A 327 15.98 0.34 -12.01
C TYR A 327 14.60 0.24 -12.63
N ILE A 328 14.06 -0.97 -12.69
CA ILE A 328 12.68 -1.22 -13.10
C ILE A 328 11.97 -1.85 -11.90
N VAL A 329 10.93 -1.17 -11.42
CA VAL A 329 10.11 -1.60 -10.30
C VAL A 329 8.71 -1.92 -10.83
N TYR A 330 8.14 -3.03 -10.40
CA TYR A 330 6.79 -3.46 -10.73
C TYR A 330 6.01 -3.71 -9.45
N SER A 331 4.83 -3.10 -9.32
CA SER A 331 3.92 -3.31 -8.18
C SER A 331 2.45 -3.04 -8.54
N SER A 332 1.56 -3.25 -7.58
CA SER A 332 0.12 -2.91 -7.64
C SER A 332 -0.25 -1.98 -6.49
N ASP A 333 -1.29 -1.16 -6.63
CA ASP A 333 -1.78 -0.33 -5.52
C ASP A 333 -2.57 -1.12 -4.46
N ASN A 334 -3.24 -2.19 -4.84
CA ASN A 334 -3.85 -3.16 -3.93
C ASN A 334 -4.01 -4.51 -4.63
N GLY A 335 -4.36 -5.53 -3.85
CA GLY A 335 -4.75 -6.84 -4.33
C GLY A 335 -6.20 -6.87 -4.80
N PHE A 336 -6.74 -8.08 -4.94
CA PHE A 336 -8.10 -8.30 -5.41
C PHE A 336 -8.58 -9.72 -5.05
N HIS A 337 -9.85 -9.84 -4.64
CA HIS A 337 -10.51 -11.11 -4.39
C HIS A 337 -11.64 -11.37 -5.39
N ILE A 338 -11.91 -12.65 -5.65
CA ILE A 338 -13.07 -13.11 -6.43
C ILE A 338 -13.58 -14.41 -5.82
N GLY A 339 -14.64 -14.34 -5.03
CA GLY A 339 -15.29 -15.51 -4.41
C GLY A 339 -14.68 -15.98 -3.10
N GLN A 340 -13.47 -15.55 -2.74
CA GLN A 340 -12.91 -15.79 -1.41
C GLN A 340 -13.83 -15.19 -0.34
N HIS A 341 -14.09 -15.94 0.73
CA HIS A 341 -15.05 -15.60 1.79
C HIS A 341 -16.48 -15.30 1.28
N ARG A 342 -16.85 -15.82 0.10
CA ARG A 342 -18.10 -15.52 -0.63
C ARG A 342 -18.20 -14.07 -1.12
N LEU A 343 -17.10 -13.33 -1.11
CA LEU A 343 -17.04 -11.97 -1.60
C LEU A 343 -17.17 -11.94 -3.13
N GLN A 344 -17.88 -10.96 -3.65
CA GLN A 344 -17.93 -10.67 -5.09
C GLN A 344 -16.59 -10.10 -5.57
N PRO A 345 -16.32 -10.01 -6.88
CA PRO A 345 -15.11 -9.36 -7.38
C PRO A 345 -14.90 -8.00 -6.72
N GLY A 346 -13.74 -7.77 -6.09
CA GLY A 346 -13.51 -6.53 -5.37
C GLY A 346 -12.22 -6.50 -4.55
N LYS A 347 -12.18 -5.50 -3.68
CA LYS A 347 -11.08 -5.17 -2.76
C LYS A 347 -11.67 -4.65 -1.44
N THR A 348 -10.90 -3.89 -0.67
CA THR A 348 -11.29 -3.23 0.60
C THR A 348 -11.21 -4.09 1.87
N CYS A 349 -10.88 -5.37 1.78
CA CYS A 349 -10.72 -6.24 2.94
C CYS A 349 -9.26 -6.31 3.42
N GLY A 350 -9.08 -6.76 4.66
CA GLY A 350 -7.75 -6.99 5.24
C GLY A 350 -7.18 -8.39 4.94
N TYR A 351 -7.90 -9.22 4.19
CA TYR A 351 -7.48 -10.56 3.80
C TYR A 351 -6.27 -10.52 2.84
N GLU A 352 -5.45 -11.57 2.83
CA GLU A 352 -4.20 -11.65 2.05
C GLU A 352 -4.43 -11.33 0.57
N GLU A 353 -5.57 -11.75 0.00
CA GLU A 353 -5.95 -11.49 -1.39
C GLU A 353 -5.96 -9.99 -1.74
N ASP A 354 -6.31 -9.14 -0.79
CA ASP A 354 -6.47 -7.69 -0.97
C ASP A 354 -5.24 -6.90 -0.56
N ILE A 355 -4.48 -7.40 0.43
CA ILE A 355 -3.37 -6.64 1.02
C ILE A 355 -2.00 -7.05 0.49
N ASN A 356 -1.78 -8.32 0.11
CA ASN A 356 -0.50 -8.80 -0.41
C ASN A 356 -0.44 -8.57 -1.93
N VAL A 357 0.49 -7.73 -2.34
CA VAL A 357 0.60 -7.23 -3.72
C VAL A 357 1.94 -7.64 -4.34
N PRO A 358 2.04 -7.73 -5.67
CA PRO A 358 3.30 -8.04 -6.31
C PRO A 358 4.33 -6.94 -6.03
N LEU A 359 5.59 -7.31 -5.78
CA LEU A 359 6.72 -6.40 -5.86
C LEU A 359 7.90 -7.13 -6.50
N ILE A 360 8.34 -6.62 -7.66
CA ILE A 360 9.52 -7.11 -8.38
C ILE A 360 10.43 -5.92 -8.69
N ILE A 361 11.71 -6.06 -8.38
CA ILE A 361 12.73 -5.03 -8.63
C ILE A 361 13.86 -5.64 -9.45
N ARG A 362 14.20 -4.99 -10.56
CA ARG A 362 15.36 -5.28 -11.41
C ARG A 362 16.22 -4.02 -11.52
N GLY A 363 17.54 -4.16 -11.59
CA GLY A 363 18.42 -3.03 -11.88
C GLY A 363 19.85 -3.22 -11.38
N PRO A 364 20.68 -2.16 -11.40
CA PRO A 364 22.06 -2.20 -10.93
C PRO A 364 22.18 -2.76 -9.50
N GLY A 365 23.01 -3.80 -9.31
CA GLY A 365 23.27 -4.37 -7.98
C GLY A 365 22.13 -5.20 -7.38
N ILE A 366 21.03 -5.40 -8.10
CA ILE A 366 19.92 -6.27 -7.69
C ILE A 366 20.20 -7.69 -8.18
N SER A 367 20.12 -8.68 -7.29
CA SER A 367 20.33 -10.09 -7.66
C SER A 367 19.25 -10.55 -8.64
N ALA A 368 19.66 -11.30 -9.66
CA ALA A 368 18.72 -11.88 -10.62
C ALA A 368 18.19 -13.23 -10.11
N ASN A 369 16.93 -13.52 -10.41
CA ASN A 369 16.27 -14.79 -10.07
C ASN A 369 16.32 -15.10 -8.56
N LEU A 370 16.15 -14.06 -7.74
CA LEU A 370 16.07 -14.17 -6.29
C LEU A 370 14.62 -13.97 -5.84
N THR A 371 14.16 -14.79 -4.89
CA THR A 371 12.88 -14.60 -4.20
C THR A 371 13.15 -14.42 -2.72
N THR A 372 12.51 -13.42 -2.10
CA THR A 372 12.66 -13.13 -0.67
C THR A 372 11.31 -12.86 -0.01
N ASP A 373 11.24 -13.21 1.27
CA ASP A 373 10.10 -13.07 2.18
C ASP A 373 10.28 -11.89 3.17
N VAL A 374 11.27 -11.02 2.92
CA VAL A 374 11.47 -9.80 3.69
C VAL A 374 10.19 -8.96 3.66
N VAL A 375 9.66 -8.68 4.85
CA VAL A 375 8.41 -7.92 5.01
C VAL A 375 8.60 -6.49 4.55
N SER A 376 7.73 -6.03 3.66
CA SER A 376 7.74 -4.66 3.15
C SER A 376 6.33 -4.15 2.87
N THR A 377 6.19 -2.83 2.79
CA THR A 377 4.90 -2.19 2.60
C THR A 377 4.99 -1.00 1.65
N HIS A 378 3.83 -0.46 1.24
CA HIS A 378 3.80 0.77 0.44
C HIS A 378 4.48 1.98 1.11
N THR A 379 4.53 2.05 2.44
CA THR A 379 5.26 3.16 3.11
C THR A 379 6.76 3.08 2.84
N ASP A 380 7.29 1.90 2.50
CA ASP A 380 8.71 1.66 2.28
C ASP A 380 9.18 2.05 0.86
N LEU A 381 8.27 2.26 -0.09
CA LEU A 381 8.65 2.50 -1.49
C LEU A 381 9.34 3.87 -1.67
N ALA A 382 8.78 4.94 -1.12
CA ALA A 382 9.41 6.27 -1.16
C ALA A 382 10.83 6.28 -0.55
N PRO A 383 11.08 5.79 0.68
CA PRO A 383 12.43 5.72 1.22
C PRO A 383 13.35 4.77 0.43
N THR A 384 12.83 3.68 -0.16
CA THR A 384 13.62 2.79 -1.03
C THR A 384 14.12 3.54 -2.28
N PHE A 385 13.28 4.34 -2.92
CA PHE A 385 13.71 5.18 -4.04
C PHE A 385 14.75 6.21 -3.61
N PHE A 386 14.64 6.77 -2.41
CA PHE A 386 15.65 7.70 -1.90
C PHE A 386 17.02 7.02 -1.79
N GLU A 387 17.08 5.84 -1.18
CA GLU A 387 18.32 5.07 -1.03
C GLU A 387 18.93 4.69 -2.38
N LEU A 388 18.11 4.13 -3.29
CA LEU A 388 18.52 3.75 -4.64
C LEU A 388 19.16 4.90 -5.42
N LEU A 389 18.63 6.11 -5.22
CA LEU A 389 19.00 7.32 -5.96
C LEU A 389 20.03 8.19 -5.22
N GLY A 390 20.49 7.75 -4.05
CA GLY A 390 21.48 8.46 -3.22
C GLY A 390 20.95 9.77 -2.63
N ILE A 391 19.65 9.84 -2.36
CA ILE A 391 18.98 10.98 -1.74
C ILE A 391 18.92 10.73 -0.22
N PRO A 392 19.32 11.70 0.63
CA PRO A 392 19.21 11.55 2.08
C PRO A 392 17.77 11.25 2.51
N LEU A 393 17.59 10.25 3.38
CA LEU A 393 16.30 9.89 3.93
C LEU A 393 15.70 11.04 4.74
N ARG A 394 14.37 11.01 4.86
CA ARG A 394 13.61 11.95 5.66
C ARG A 394 13.18 11.29 6.96
N ASP A 395 13.26 12.03 8.05
CA ASP A 395 12.90 11.54 9.39
C ASP A 395 11.38 11.35 9.56
N ASP A 396 10.58 11.91 8.65
CA ASP A 396 9.12 11.86 8.69
C ASP A 396 8.49 10.74 7.86
N PHE A 397 9.28 9.77 7.38
CA PHE A 397 8.75 8.57 6.75
C PHE A 397 8.25 7.56 7.78
N ASP A 398 7.09 6.94 7.50
CA ASP A 398 6.54 5.84 8.30
C ASP A 398 7.09 4.46 7.82
N GLY A 399 7.87 4.49 6.73
CA GLY A 399 8.56 3.37 6.10
C GLY A 399 10.08 3.44 6.22
N THR A 400 10.76 2.36 5.85
CA THR A 400 12.23 2.28 5.76
C THR A 400 12.65 1.61 4.46
N PRO A 401 13.84 1.93 3.91
CA PRO A 401 14.32 1.31 2.67
C PRO A 401 14.25 -0.22 2.74
N ILE A 402 13.74 -0.83 1.67
CA ILE A 402 13.67 -2.27 1.52
C ILE A 402 15.09 -2.78 1.28
N PRO A 403 15.56 -3.83 1.99
CA PRO A 403 16.83 -4.49 1.67
C PRO A 403 16.81 -5.08 0.26
N LEU A 404 17.68 -4.58 -0.63
CA LEU A 404 17.63 -4.96 -2.06
C LEU A 404 18.77 -5.88 -2.53
N THR A 405 19.96 -5.75 -1.93
CA THR A 405 21.10 -6.64 -2.25
C THR A 405 20.99 -7.94 -1.46
N GLU A 406 21.54 -9.04 -1.98
CA GLU A 406 21.56 -10.33 -1.29
C GLU A 406 22.19 -10.28 0.11
N GLU A 407 23.26 -9.49 0.29
CA GLU A 407 23.88 -9.25 1.60
C GLU A 407 22.92 -8.55 2.56
N ALA A 408 22.34 -7.42 2.15
CA ALA A 408 21.36 -6.68 2.96
C ALA A 408 20.10 -7.51 3.27
N ILE A 409 19.62 -8.32 2.33
CA ILE A 409 18.49 -9.24 2.54
C ILE A 409 18.85 -10.29 3.60
N THR A 410 20.02 -10.90 3.47
CA THR A 410 20.53 -11.90 4.41
C THR A 410 20.72 -11.29 5.80
N GLN A 411 21.30 -10.09 5.88
CA GLN A 411 21.43 -9.35 7.13
C GLN A 411 20.06 -9.09 7.74
N ALA A 412 19.12 -8.51 6.98
CA ALA A 412 17.77 -8.20 7.45
C ALA A 412 17.04 -9.41 8.05
N LYS A 413 17.21 -10.59 7.44
CA LYS A 413 16.64 -11.85 7.95
C LYS A 413 17.34 -12.36 9.22
N ASN A 414 18.67 -12.22 9.31
CA ASN A 414 19.45 -12.77 10.42
C ASN A 414 19.46 -11.87 11.66
N SER A 415 19.49 -10.55 11.50
CA SER A 415 19.60 -9.61 12.62
C SER A 415 18.25 -9.14 13.17
N GLY A 416 17.12 -9.53 12.57
CA GLY A 416 15.80 -9.02 12.95
C GLY A 416 15.67 -7.49 12.78
N THR A 417 16.53 -6.88 11.96
CA THR A 417 16.56 -5.41 11.77
C THR A 417 15.43 -4.92 10.89
N ARG A 418 14.74 -5.84 10.20
CA ARG A 418 13.53 -5.53 9.44
C ARG A 418 12.30 -5.76 10.30
N ARG A 419 11.31 -4.87 10.16
CA ARG A 419 10.00 -4.99 10.78
C ARG A 419 9.35 -6.34 10.46
N GLU A 420 8.62 -6.88 11.43
CA GLU A 420 7.74 -8.06 11.26
C GLU A 420 6.29 -7.66 11.00
N HIS A 421 5.91 -6.42 11.31
CA HIS A 421 4.53 -5.94 11.33
C HIS A 421 4.22 -5.07 10.11
N VAL A 422 2.96 -5.15 9.70
CA VAL A 422 2.34 -4.30 8.69
C VAL A 422 1.01 -3.81 9.26
N GLY A 423 0.88 -2.51 9.49
CA GLY A 423 -0.39 -1.89 9.83
C GLY A 423 -1.25 -1.77 8.58
N VAL A 424 -2.45 -2.35 8.61
CA VAL A 424 -3.45 -2.23 7.53
C VAL A 424 -4.71 -1.58 8.09
N GLU A 425 -5.20 -0.57 7.38
CA GLU A 425 -6.33 0.25 7.80
C GLU A 425 -7.28 0.54 6.66
N TYR A 426 -8.58 0.55 6.98
CA TYR A 426 -9.65 0.90 6.05
C TYR A 426 -10.77 1.65 6.76
N TRP A 427 -11.46 2.53 6.04
CA TRP A 427 -12.64 3.25 6.51
C TRP A 427 -13.75 3.25 5.48
N GLY A 428 -14.99 3.35 5.96
CA GLY A 428 -16.14 3.55 5.10
C GLY A 428 -16.76 2.25 4.65
N ILE A 429 -17.17 2.21 3.39
CA ILE A 429 -18.08 1.18 2.89
C ILE A 429 -17.31 0.18 2.05
N ALA A 430 -17.59 -1.11 2.20
CA ALA A 430 -17.13 -2.11 1.25
C ALA A 430 -17.89 -1.96 -0.08
N GLY A 431 -17.16 -1.92 -1.19
CA GLY A 431 -17.74 -1.95 -2.53
C GLY A 431 -17.36 -3.23 -3.23
N SER A 432 -18.28 -3.80 -4.02
CA SER A 432 -17.91 -4.82 -5.01
C SER A 432 -18.03 -4.27 -6.41
N GLU A 433 -17.27 -4.88 -7.32
CA GLU A 433 -17.02 -4.37 -8.67
C GLU A 433 -17.64 -5.27 -9.75
N GLY A 434 -18.62 -6.10 -9.38
CA GLY A 434 -19.34 -6.98 -10.31
C GLY A 434 -20.82 -6.65 -10.39
N ILE A 435 -21.48 -7.10 -11.46
CA ILE A 435 -22.92 -6.87 -11.68
C ILE A 435 -23.83 -7.55 -10.63
N TYR A 436 -23.30 -8.49 -9.85
CA TYR A 436 -24.04 -9.18 -8.78
C TYR A 436 -23.93 -8.50 -7.41
N ASP A 437 -23.38 -7.29 -7.35
CA ASP A 437 -23.39 -6.44 -6.15
C ASP A 437 -24.83 -6.06 -5.72
N SER A 438 -25.70 -5.81 -6.71
CA SER A 438 -26.99 -5.10 -6.54
C SER A 438 -28.10 -5.87 -5.79
N GLY A 439 -27.76 -6.93 -5.06
CA GLY A 439 -28.69 -7.74 -4.26
C GLY A 439 -28.23 -8.00 -2.82
N LEU A 440 -27.07 -7.49 -2.41
CA LEU A 440 -26.42 -7.78 -1.14
C LEU A 440 -26.52 -6.60 -0.14
N VAL A 441 -27.73 -6.11 0.17
CA VAL A 441 -28.07 -5.32 1.38
C VAL A 441 -27.12 -4.14 1.73
N GLY A 442 -27.46 -2.92 1.27
CA GLY A 442 -27.11 -1.63 1.89
C GLY A 442 -25.62 -1.27 2.03
N PRO A 443 -25.28 -0.03 2.46
CA PRO A 443 -23.91 0.33 2.77
C PRO A 443 -23.42 -0.49 3.98
N ARG A 444 -22.47 -1.39 3.75
CA ARG A 444 -21.83 -2.21 4.79
C ARG A 444 -20.61 -1.47 5.29
N ASN A 445 -20.65 -1.04 6.56
CA ASN A 445 -19.47 -0.41 7.13
C ASN A 445 -18.35 -1.45 7.23
N ASN A 446 -17.23 -1.13 6.62
CA ASN A 446 -16.06 -1.98 6.48
C ASN A 446 -14.85 -1.36 7.20
N THR A 447 -15.07 -0.42 8.13
CA THR A 447 -14.01 0.22 8.88
C THR A 447 -13.34 -0.78 9.82
N TYR A 448 -12.03 -0.98 9.68
CA TYR A 448 -11.21 -1.82 10.56
C TYR A 448 -9.78 -1.27 10.69
N LYS A 449 -9.12 -1.66 11.78
CA LYS A 449 -7.67 -1.59 11.95
C LYS A 449 -7.14 -3.00 12.11
N SER A 450 -6.01 -3.31 11.48
CA SER A 450 -5.41 -4.63 11.55
C SER A 450 -3.89 -4.58 11.52
N ILE A 451 -3.27 -5.66 11.98
CA ILE A 451 -1.85 -5.94 11.76
C ILE A 451 -1.72 -7.29 11.09
N ARG A 452 -0.89 -7.30 10.05
CA ARG A 452 -0.31 -8.48 9.46
C ARG A 452 1.12 -8.66 10.02
N LEU A 453 1.38 -9.78 10.69
CA LEU A 453 2.71 -10.11 11.25
C LEU A 453 3.33 -11.32 10.57
N TYR A 454 4.59 -11.22 10.17
CA TYR A 454 5.37 -12.32 9.65
C TYR A 454 6.77 -12.29 10.25
N GLY A 455 7.14 -13.36 10.97
CA GLY A 455 8.40 -13.47 11.68
C GLY A 455 8.81 -14.92 11.91
N GLU A 456 9.86 -15.13 12.72
CA GLU A 456 10.40 -16.47 12.95
C GLU A 456 9.42 -17.36 13.75
N GLY A 457 8.71 -18.23 13.03
CA GLY A 457 7.79 -19.22 13.61
C GLY A 457 6.36 -18.71 13.81
N TYR A 458 5.98 -17.57 13.23
CA TYR A 458 4.60 -17.09 13.23
C TYR A 458 4.26 -16.28 11.99
N ASN A 459 3.02 -16.44 11.57
CA ASN A 459 2.45 -15.84 10.38
C ASN A 459 0.99 -15.46 10.67
N LEU A 460 0.76 -14.28 11.22
CA LEU A 460 -0.51 -13.91 11.84
C LEU A 460 -1.19 -12.76 11.12
N TYR A 461 -2.51 -12.74 11.19
CA TYR A 461 -3.35 -11.58 10.91
C TYR A 461 -4.26 -11.33 12.11
N TYR A 462 -4.30 -10.09 12.59
CA TYR A 462 -5.16 -9.66 13.69
C TYR A 462 -5.91 -8.38 13.30
N SER A 463 -7.22 -8.33 13.53
CA SER A 463 -8.05 -7.16 13.21
C SER A 463 -9.00 -6.80 14.35
N THR A 464 -9.32 -5.50 14.42
CA THR A 464 -10.43 -4.95 15.20
C THR A 464 -11.31 -4.14 14.25
N TRP A 465 -12.58 -4.52 14.16
CA TRP A 465 -13.61 -3.85 13.37
C TRP A 465 -14.22 -2.68 14.14
N CYS A 466 -14.85 -1.75 13.45
CA CYS A 466 -15.58 -0.66 14.12
C CYS A 466 -16.80 -1.13 14.93
N SER A 467 -17.28 -2.35 14.69
CA SER A 467 -18.25 -3.06 15.54
C SER A 467 -17.64 -3.59 16.85
N ASN A 468 -16.32 -3.45 17.02
CA ASN A 468 -15.50 -4.05 18.08
C ASN A 468 -15.43 -5.59 18.04
N GLU A 469 -15.83 -6.19 16.92
CA GLU A 469 -15.50 -7.59 16.62
C GLU A 469 -14.01 -7.71 16.28
N HIS A 470 -13.45 -8.88 16.57
CA HIS A 470 -12.02 -9.14 16.39
C HIS A 470 -11.82 -10.40 15.55
N GLU A 471 -10.73 -10.42 14.80
CA GLU A 471 -10.26 -11.60 14.10
C GLU A 471 -8.81 -11.90 14.44
N LEU A 472 -8.47 -13.19 14.52
CA LEU A 472 -7.10 -13.67 14.58
C LEU A 472 -6.97 -14.94 13.76
N TYR A 473 -6.06 -14.96 12.78
CA TYR A 473 -5.76 -16.13 11.96
C TYR A 473 -4.27 -16.48 12.05
N ASN A 474 -3.97 -17.78 12.06
CA ASN A 474 -2.62 -18.30 11.83
C ASN A 474 -2.51 -18.79 10.37
N LEU A 475 -1.85 -18.02 9.52
CA LEU A 475 -1.80 -18.25 8.08
C LEU A 475 -0.89 -19.43 7.69
N ASP A 476 -0.05 -19.92 8.61
CA ASP A 476 0.72 -21.15 8.36
C ASP A 476 -0.19 -22.40 8.37
N ASP A 477 -1.22 -22.40 9.22
CA ASP A 477 -2.19 -23.50 9.32
C ASP A 477 -3.48 -23.22 8.51
N ASP A 478 -3.82 -21.95 8.35
CA ASP A 478 -5.05 -21.46 7.74
C ASP A 478 -4.76 -20.32 6.74
N PRO A 479 -4.13 -20.65 5.59
CA PRO A 479 -3.75 -19.65 4.60
C PRO A 479 -4.95 -18.95 3.96
N GLY A 480 -6.15 -19.54 4.04
CA GLY A 480 -7.39 -18.95 3.56
C GLY A 480 -8.16 -18.14 4.61
N GLN A 481 -7.61 -17.95 5.83
CA GLN A 481 -8.22 -17.13 6.88
C GLN A 481 -9.67 -17.54 7.23
N MET A 482 -9.93 -18.84 7.30
CA MET A 482 -11.25 -19.41 7.55
C MET A 482 -11.57 -19.63 9.03
N ASN A 483 -10.55 -19.86 9.86
CA ASN A 483 -10.66 -20.27 11.25
C ASN A 483 -10.27 -19.13 12.20
N ASN A 484 -11.22 -18.25 12.50
CA ASN A 484 -10.98 -17.14 13.43
C ASN A 484 -10.76 -17.66 14.86
N LEU A 485 -9.53 -17.55 15.37
CA LEU A 485 -9.13 -18.09 16.67
C LEU A 485 -9.74 -17.32 17.87
N LEU A 486 -10.38 -16.17 17.64
CA LEU A 486 -11.07 -15.37 18.65
C LEU A 486 -12.59 -15.55 18.64
N PHE A 487 -13.12 -16.24 17.64
CA PHE A 487 -14.56 -16.39 17.43
C PHE A 487 -14.97 -17.86 17.46
N GLU A 488 -16.21 -18.12 17.88
CA GLU A 488 -16.78 -19.47 17.85
C GLU A 488 -18.23 -19.45 17.42
N GLU A 489 -18.62 -20.47 16.64
CA GLU A 489 -19.86 -20.51 15.86
C GLU A 489 -21.15 -20.34 16.68
N ASP A 490 -21.16 -20.56 18.00
CA ASP A 490 -22.36 -20.48 18.87
C ASP A 490 -22.16 -19.77 20.23
N GLY A 491 -21.17 -18.88 20.34
CA GLY A 491 -20.74 -18.28 21.62
C GLY A 491 -19.52 -19.01 22.23
N PRO A 492 -19.02 -18.59 23.41
CA PRO A 492 -17.73 -19.08 23.93
C PRO A 492 -17.74 -20.58 24.25
N LYS A 493 -16.73 -21.31 23.75
CA LYS A 493 -16.55 -22.76 23.95
C LYS A 493 -16.44 -23.05 25.44
N PRO A 494 -17.22 -24.02 25.93
CA PRO A 494 -16.73 -24.91 26.95
C PRO A 494 -15.78 -25.94 26.31
N SER A 495 -14.67 -25.46 25.72
CA SER A 495 -13.57 -26.33 25.32
C SER A 495 -12.75 -26.54 26.57
N THR A 496 -12.76 -27.77 27.06
CA THR A 496 -12.01 -28.21 28.23
C THR A 496 -10.48 -28.16 28.03
N LYS A 497 -10.00 -27.62 26.90
CA LYS A 497 -8.62 -27.18 26.67
C LYS A 497 -8.58 -25.74 26.15
N PRO A 498 -7.79 -24.84 26.73
CA PRO A 498 -7.56 -23.51 26.16
C PRO A 498 -6.92 -23.67 24.77
N LEU A 499 -7.46 -22.97 23.78
CA LEU A 499 -6.85 -22.90 22.44
C LEU A 499 -5.46 -22.27 22.59
N THR A 500 -4.45 -22.92 22.03
CA THR A 500 -3.07 -22.45 22.09
C THR A 500 -2.55 -22.08 20.72
N LEU A 501 -1.77 -21.01 20.65
CA LEU A 501 -1.01 -20.57 19.48
C LEU A 501 0.42 -20.28 19.97
N LEU A 502 1.45 -20.68 19.23
CA LEU A 502 2.86 -20.55 19.63
C LEU A 502 3.20 -21.13 21.03
N GLY A 503 2.43 -22.12 21.50
CA GLY A 503 2.60 -22.71 22.85
C GLY A 503 2.00 -21.88 23.99
N TYR A 504 1.31 -20.77 23.69
CA TYR A 504 0.65 -19.90 24.68
C TYR A 504 -0.87 -19.90 24.48
N PRO A 505 -1.67 -19.55 25.52
CA PRO A 505 -3.09 -19.30 25.34
C PRO A 505 -3.34 -18.22 24.29
N VAL A 506 -4.32 -18.40 23.41
CA VAL A 506 -4.66 -17.40 22.38
C VAL A 506 -4.94 -16.02 22.98
N SER A 507 -5.56 -15.94 24.16
CA SER A 507 -5.81 -14.68 24.87
C SER A 507 -4.52 -13.92 25.20
N LYS A 508 -3.44 -14.64 25.54
CA LYS A 508 -2.13 -14.04 25.85
C LYS A 508 -1.56 -13.36 24.61
N ILE A 509 -1.65 -14.03 23.45
CA ILE A 509 -1.19 -13.48 22.16
C ILE A 509 -2.05 -12.30 21.74
N ALA A 510 -3.38 -12.45 21.81
CA ALA A 510 -4.31 -11.39 21.43
C ALA A 510 -4.05 -10.09 22.19
N ALA A 511 -3.71 -10.14 23.48
CA ALA A 511 -3.37 -8.94 24.26
C ALA A 511 -2.12 -8.20 23.74
N ARG A 512 -1.09 -8.93 23.26
CA ARG A 512 0.10 -8.31 22.64
C ARG A 512 -0.25 -7.68 21.29
N LEU A 513 -1.01 -8.42 20.47
CA LEU A 513 -1.41 -7.97 19.15
C LEU A 513 -2.31 -6.73 19.22
N ASP A 514 -3.21 -6.69 20.20
CA ASP A 514 -4.07 -5.54 20.48
C ASP A 514 -3.24 -4.30 20.91
N THR A 515 -2.26 -4.48 21.80
CA THR A 515 -1.35 -3.37 22.20
C THR A 515 -0.50 -2.88 21.02
N LEU A 516 0.01 -3.81 20.20
CA LEU A 516 0.75 -3.45 19.00
C LEU A 516 -0.17 -2.70 18.02
N LEU A 517 -1.42 -3.17 17.83
CA LEU A 517 -2.43 -2.54 16.97
C LEU A 517 -2.75 -1.14 17.45
N PHE A 518 -2.89 -0.99 18.77
CA PHE A 518 -3.19 0.26 19.43
C PHE A 518 -2.13 1.33 19.15
N LEU A 519 -0.85 0.93 19.12
CA LEU A 519 0.24 1.82 18.73
C LEU A 519 0.23 2.10 17.22
N VAL A 520 0.16 1.07 16.37
CA VAL A 520 0.32 1.28 14.91
C VAL A 520 -0.86 1.95 14.24
N LYS A 521 -2.07 1.93 14.83
CA LYS A 521 -3.26 2.60 14.26
C LYS A 521 -3.16 4.13 14.26
N SER A 522 -2.21 4.72 15.00
CA SER A 522 -1.98 6.17 15.09
C SER A 522 -0.50 6.56 15.11
N CYS A 523 0.40 5.64 14.76
CA CYS A 523 1.85 5.85 14.81
C CYS A 523 2.32 6.95 13.83
N LYS A 524 3.49 7.53 14.07
CA LYS A 524 4.16 8.48 13.16
C LYS A 524 5.66 8.25 13.12
N GLY A 525 6.25 8.34 11.94
CA GLY A 525 7.69 8.28 11.73
C GLY A 525 8.29 6.99 12.31
N GLU A 526 9.34 7.14 13.12
CA GLU A 526 10.04 6.03 13.74
C GLU A 526 9.14 5.13 14.61
N VAL A 527 8.06 5.67 15.19
CA VAL A 527 7.09 4.86 15.96
C VAL A 527 6.41 3.81 15.07
N CYS A 528 6.14 4.13 13.79
CA CYS A 528 5.60 3.16 12.83
C CYS A 528 6.63 2.12 12.41
N VAL A 529 7.91 2.50 12.37
CA VAL A 529 9.02 1.64 11.94
C VAL A 529 9.41 0.66 13.06
N LYS A 530 9.46 1.15 14.30
CA LYS A 530 9.97 0.44 15.48
C LYS A 530 8.99 0.51 16.66
N PRO A 531 7.77 -0.05 16.50
CA PRO A 531 6.75 0.03 17.53
C PRO A 531 7.16 -0.70 18.82
N TRP A 532 7.94 -1.78 18.72
CA TRP A 532 8.43 -2.51 19.88
C TRP A 532 9.42 -1.70 20.73
N GLU A 533 10.32 -0.94 20.10
CA GLU A 533 11.21 -0.02 20.82
C GLU A 533 10.43 1.10 21.52
N THR A 534 9.29 1.51 20.94
CA THR A 534 8.40 2.50 21.57
C THR A 534 7.68 1.91 22.79
N LEU A 535 7.21 0.65 22.70
CA LEU A 535 6.58 -0.06 23.82
C LEU A 535 7.59 -0.45 24.91
N HIS A 536 8.83 -0.77 24.52
CA HIS A 536 9.89 -1.27 25.39
C HIS A 536 11.21 -0.51 25.14
N PRO A 537 11.33 0.73 25.62
CA PRO A 537 12.49 1.60 25.33
C PRO A 537 13.81 1.12 25.90
N LYS A 538 13.81 0.08 26.75
CA LYS A 538 15.03 -0.58 27.22
C LYS A 538 15.71 -1.42 26.13
N GLY A 539 15.00 -1.76 25.06
CA GLY A 539 15.51 -2.58 23.97
C GLY A 539 15.53 -4.08 24.28
N ASP A 540 14.72 -4.56 25.22
CA ASP A 540 14.63 -6.00 25.54
C ASP A 540 13.59 -6.74 24.67
N VAL A 541 12.77 -6.01 23.90
CA VAL A 541 11.68 -6.54 23.09
C VAL A 541 11.76 -5.94 21.69
N HIS A 542 11.97 -6.79 20.68
CA HIS A 542 12.06 -6.38 19.27
C HIS A 542 11.03 -7.08 18.39
N THR A 543 10.40 -8.14 18.89
CA THR A 543 9.44 -8.98 18.16
C THR A 543 8.28 -9.41 19.06
N LEU A 544 7.23 -9.93 18.46
CA LEU A 544 6.15 -10.62 19.18
C LEU A 544 6.70 -11.74 20.08
N LYS A 545 7.69 -12.50 19.60
CA LYS A 545 8.31 -13.60 20.35
C LYS A 545 8.92 -13.13 21.67
N ASP A 546 9.61 -11.99 21.66
CA ASP A 546 10.17 -11.39 22.89
C ASP A 546 9.05 -10.92 23.85
N ALA A 547 7.98 -10.34 23.29
CA ALA A 547 6.82 -9.84 24.04
C ALA A 547 5.99 -10.95 24.73
N LEU A 548 6.21 -12.24 24.39
CA LEU A 548 5.53 -13.38 25.02
C LEU A 548 6.12 -13.78 26.38
N SER A 549 7.27 -13.22 26.76
CA SER A 549 7.84 -13.42 28.10
C SER A 549 6.82 -13.07 29.20
N SER A 550 6.74 -13.93 30.23
CA SER A 550 5.82 -13.72 31.36
C SER A 550 6.14 -12.46 32.17
N THR A 551 7.35 -11.91 32.03
CA THR A 551 7.75 -10.63 32.62
C THR A 551 6.83 -9.47 32.18
N PHE A 552 6.22 -9.57 31.00
CA PHE A 552 5.37 -8.52 30.43
C PHE A 552 3.87 -8.82 30.53
N ASP A 553 3.45 -9.91 31.20
CA ASP A 553 2.04 -10.32 31.26
C ASP A 553 1.15 -9.22 31.86
N ASN A 554 1.54 -8.63 32.99
CA ASN A 554 0.75 -7.57 33.63
C ASN A 554 0.60 -6.34 32.72
N PHE A 555 1.68 -5.95 32.03
CA PHE A 555 1.68 -4.83 31.12
C PHE A 555 0.65 -5.02 30.00
N TYR A 556 0.72 -6.14 29.28
CA TYR A 556 -0.17 -6.39 28.13
C TYR A 556 -1.60 -6.76 28.53
N GLU A 557 -1.80 -7.54 29.60
CA GLU A 557 -3.11 -8.13 29.90
C GLU A 557 -3.96 -7.27 30.85
N VAL A 558 -3.31 -6.40 31.63
CA VAL A 558 -3.98 -5.61 32.69
C VAL A 558 -3.83 -4.12 32.48
N GLU A 559 -2.62 -3.64 32.16
CA GLU A 559 -2.34 -2.20 32.14
C GLU A 559 -2.74 -1.52 30.82
N GLN A 560 -2.52 -2.18 29.68
CA GLN A 560 -2.76 -1.57 28.37
C GLN A 560 -4.24 -1.35 28.04
N THR A 561 -4.50 -0.20 27.41
CA THR A 561 -5.79 0.12 26.80
C THR A 561 -6.00 -0.73 25.56
N ARG A 562 -7.23 -1.22 25.37
CA ARG A 562 -7.59 -2.03 24.21
C ARG A 562 -8.08 -1.20 23.03
N VAL A 563 -7.80 -1.68 21.81
CA VAL A 563 -8.35 -1.06 20.62
C VAL A 563 -9.87 -1.20 20.63
N SER A 564 -10.55 -0.07 20.46
CA SER A 564 -11.99 -0.04 20.30
C SER A 564 -12.37 1.19 19.50
N PHE A 565 -13.53 1.14 18.87
CA PHE A 565 -14.13 2.25 18.15
C PHE A 565 -15.33 2.77 18.90
N THR A 566 -15.48 4.10 18.89
CA THR A 566 -16.68 4.77 19.40
C THR A 566 -17.79 4.77 18.35
N LYS A 567 -17.41 4.94 17.07
CA LYS A 567 -18.33 4.94 15.94
C LYS A 567 -17.67 4.41 14.67
N CYS A 568 -18.50 3.88 13.80
CA CYS A 568 -18.16 3.50 12.44
C CYS A 568 -18.30 4.72 11.51
N GLU A 569 -17.21 5.43 11.22
CA GLU A 569 -17.21 6.61 10.36
C GLU A 569 -16.66 6.31 8.95
N PRO A 570 -17.08 7.07 7.91
CA PRO A 570 -16.68 6.87 6.52
C PRO A 570 -15.26 7.35 6.18
N GLY A 571 -14.53 7.90 7.14
CA GLY A 571 -13.15 8.32 6.99
C GLY A 571 -12.47 8.48 8.34
N TYR A 572 -11.21 8.89 8.35
CA TYR A 572 -10.46 9.06 9.59
C TYR A 572 -10.94 10.27 10.38
N ILE A 573 -11.72 10.00 11.44
CA ILE A 573 -12.23 10.99 12.38
C ILE A 573 -11.80 10.56 13.78
N ILE A 574 -10.82 11.27 14.35
CA ILE A 574 -10.16 10.89 15.62
C ILE A 574 -11.17 10.61 16.74
N SER A 575 -12.25 11.39 16.87
CA SER A 575 -13.27 11.18 17.91
C SER A 575 -14.07 9.88 17.77
N ALA A 576 -14.01 9.22 16.61
CA ALA A 576 -14.66 7.94 16.35
C ALA A 576 -13.72 6.74 16.53
N GLU A 577 -12.41 6.97 16.41
CA GLU A 577 -11.36 5.96 16.51
C GLU A 577 -11.20 5.39 17.93
N GLY A 578 -11.89 5.93 18.93
CA GLY A 578 -11.71 5.53 20.33
C GLY A 578 -10.31 5.88 20.85
N PRO A 579 -9.73 5.09 21.77
CA PRO A 579 -8.44 5.39 22.38
C PRO A 579 -7.34 5.64 21.35
N GLN A 580 -6.45 6.60 21.63
CA GLN A 580 -5.25 6.92 20.84
C GLN A 580 -3.99 6.67 21.67
N PHE A 581 -2.98 6.00 21.10
CA PHE A 581 -1.80 5.59 21.87
C PHE A 581 -1.04 6.76 22.50
N ASP A 582 -0.96 7.86 21.78
CA ASP A 582 -0.34 9.11 22.20
C ASP A 582 -1.07 9.82 23.36
N GLN A 583 -2.30 9.41 23.71
CA GLN A 583 -3.09 9.98 24.81
C GLN A 583 -3.39 8.95 25.91
N ASP A 584 -3.78 7.75 25.51
CA ASP A 584 -4.32 6.68 26.37
C ASP A 584 -3.36 5.47 26.48
N GLY A 585 -2.24 5.50 25.76
CA GLY A 585 -1.21 4.48 25.80
C GLY A 585 -0.30 4.61 27.01
N LEU A 586 -0.04 3.49 27.67
CA LEU A 586 0.96 3.44 28.73
C LEU A 586 2.32 3.09 28.14
N ILE A 587 3.27 4.00 28.33
CA ILE A 587 4.71 3.79 28.07
C ILE A 587 5.44 3.47 29.40
N PHE A 588 4.67 3.30 30.49
CA PHE A 588 5.13 3.25 31.88
C PHE A 588 5.31 1.81 32.38
N ARG A 589 6.23 1.64 33.34
CA ARG A 589 6.36 0.44 34.17
C ARG A 589 6.47 0.86 35.64
N ASP A 590 5.77 0.18 36.53
CA ASP A 590 5.81 0.40 37.99
C ASP A 590 5.50 1.86 38.42
N GLY A 591 4.71 2.59 37.63
CA GLY A 591 4.24 3.94 37.97
C GLY A 591 5.23 5.10 37.77
N LEU A 592 6.31 4.91 36.98
CA LEU A 592 7.30 5.96 36.72
C LEU A 592 7.36 6.35 35.22
N SER A 593 7.24 7.66 34.92
CA SER A 593 7.49 8.24 33.59
C SER A 593 8.96 8.23 33.24
N TRP A 594 9.30 8.25 31.95
CA TRP A 594 10.67 8.14 31.44
C TRP A 594 11.67 9.15 32.06
N ASP A 595 11.25 10.38 32.38
CA ASP A 595 12.06 11.41 33.04
C ASP A 595 12.49 11.06 34.48
N LYS A 596 11.90 10.01 35.07
CA LYS A 596 12.19 9.55 36.44
C LYS A 596 13.24 8.43 36.47
N TRP A 597 13.76 8.04 35.31
CA TRP A 597 14.70 6.92 35.13
C TRP A 597 16.13 7.39 34.84
N THR A 598 16.37 8.69 34.62
CA THR A 598 17.70 9.29 34.49
C THR A 598 18.23 9.83 35.81
#